data_AF-A0A5E4XJZ9-F1
#
_entry.id   AF-A0A5E4XJZ9-F1
#
_cell.length_a   1.000
_cell.length_b   1.000
_cell.length_c   1.000
_cell.angle_alpha   90.00
_cell.angle_beta   90.00
_cell.angle_gamma   90.00
#
_symmetry.space_group_name_H-M   'P 1'
#
loop_
_entity.id
_entity.type
_entity.pdbx_description
1 polymer ?
#
loop_
_entity_poly.entity_id
_entity_poly.type
_entity_poly.pdbx_seq_one_letter_code
_entity_poly.pdbx_strand_id
1 'polypeptide(L)'
;MSQQTPRILQVWQVWQVLPNVSLNVPRLRQGLAAAMFVVCAAASAQSPQGAPSMEERLRTQLRQTTEQLQQARNELAALKAGGASAAAPGKESPDALRKQLEQARQQLAAQRQSGERLAQDARASQSEVKAVADKANAQIAQYRNAYDELLRLARQADAQRKHLADETAAQRVALAMCKDKNERLYAVGQEILTAYETMDVATVVAARQPFASQARVKYEQIAQQYGDKLYEGKFDEQQAAAAIANRSAAALVPDAAPTAAPTAAPTAGAAR
;
A
#
# COMPACT_ATOMS: atom_id res chain seq x y z
N MET A 1 7.04 59.83 8.68
CA MET A 1 7.79 59.34 7.50
C MET A 1 8.24 57.92 7.80
N SER A 2 7.43 56.95 7.37
CA SER A 2 7.61 55.52 7.63
C SER A 2 8.35 54.92 6.46
N GLN A 3 9.60 54.50 6.66
CA GLN A 3 10.42 53.85 5.63
C GLN A 3 10.30 52.33 5.79
N GLN A 4 9.56 51.75 4.87
CA GLN A 4 9.29 50.34 4.68
C GLN A 4 10.49 49.73 3.93
N THR A 5 11.30 48.91 4.61
CA THR A 5 12.43 48.20 4.00
C THR A 5 11.98 46.83 3.44
N PRO A 6 12.46 46.41 2.25
CA PRO A 6 11.90 45.28 1.52
C PRO A 6 12.40 43.91 2.01
N ARG A 7 11.44 42.97 2.08
CA ARG A 7 11.50 41.56 2.50
C ARG A 7 12.35 40.61 1.62
N ILE A 8 13.34 41.10 0.88
CA ILE A 8 14.05 40.30 -0.14
C ILE A 8 15.33 39.62 0.41
N LEU A 9 15.86 40.07 1.55
CA LEU A 9 17.10 39.50 2.13
C LEU A 9 16.89 38.31 3.09
N GLN A 10 15.66 37.91 3.41
CA GLN A 10 15.42 36.76 4.32
C GLN A 10 15.28 35.40 3.64
N VAL A 11 15.19 35.33 2.31
CA VAL A 11 15.01 34.04 1.61
C VAL A 11 16.34 33.26 1.47
N TRP A 12 17.48 33.94 1.57
CA TRP A 12 18.80 33.30 1.42
C TRP A 12 19.32 32.58 2.68
N GLN A 13 18.77 32.85 3.86
CA GLN A 13 19.27 32.28 5.13
C GLN A 13 18.64 30.93 5.52
N VAL A 14 17.58 30.48 4.81
CA VAL A 14 16.89 29.21 5.11
C VAL A 14 17.58 28.00 4.44
N TRP A 15 18.48 28.22 3.48
CA TRP A 15 19.16 27.14 2.75
C TRP A 15 20.45 26.60 3.42
N GLN A 16 20.82 27.10 4.61
CA GLN A 16 22.11 26.81 5.23
C GLN A 16 22.06 25.85 6.44
N VAL A 17 20.98 25.09 6.62
CA VAL A 17 20.90 24.02 7.64
C VAL A 17 20.32 22.75 7.03
N LEU A 18 21.09 22.07 6.19
CA LEU A 18 20.92 20.65 5.93
C LEU A 18 22.18 19.91 6.40
N PRO A 19 22.07 18.90 7.28
CA PRO A 19 23.19 18.02 7.59
C PRO A 19 23.54 17.19 6.35
N ASN A 20 24.82 17.30 5.97
CA ASN A 20 25.48 16.55 4.91
C ASN A 20 25.49 15.05 5.26
N VAL A 21 24.53 14.29 4.73
CA VAL A 21 24.55 12.83 4.74
C VAL A 21 25.11 12.37 3.39
N SER A 22 26.42 12.17 3.36
CA SER A 22 27.11 11.60 2.20
C SER A 22 26.77 10.11 2.08
N LEU A 23 25.92 9.75 1.11
CA LEU A 23 25.71 8.35 0.72
C LEU A 23 26.89 7.88 -0.14
N ASN A 24 27.78 7.10 0.47
CA ASN A 24 28.80 6.33 -0.23
C ASN A 24 28.40 4.84 -0.22
N VAL A 25 27.87 4.35 -1.34
CA VAL A 25 27.63 2.91 -1.57
C VAL A 25 28.00 2.63 -3.03
N PRO A 26 29.04 1.82 -3.28
CA PRO A 26 28.72 0.52 -3.90
C PRO A 26 29.76 -0.57 -3.61
N ARG A 27 29.78 -1.21 -2.42
CA ARG A 27 30.46 -2.51 -2.22
C ARG A 27 29.86 -3.31 -1.04
N LEU A 28 28.59 -3.67 -1.12
CA LEU A 28 27.98 -4.68 -0.23
C LEU A 28 26.75 -5.32 -0.90
N ARG A 29 26.94 -5.71 -2.17
CA ARG A 29 26.00 -6.54 -2.93
C ARG A 29 26.73 -7.82 -3.38
N GLN A 30 27.19 -8.61 -2.42
CA GLN A 30 27.62 -10.00 -2.60
C GLN A 30 28.07 -10.49 -1.22
N GLY A 31 27.21 -11.23 -0.50
CA GLY A 31 27.61 -11.84 0.78
C GLY A 31 26.52 -12.02 1.82
N LEU A 32 25.29 -11.53 1.61
CA LEU A 32 24.22 -11.60 2.62
C LEU A 32 22.90 -12.15 2.07
N ALA A 33 22.98 -13.03 1.07
CA ALA A 33 21.83 -13.78 0.55
C ALA A 33 21.92 -15.31 0.80
N ALA A 34 22.99 -15.80 1.45
CA ALA A 34 23.19 -17.22 1.71
C ALA A 34 23.22 -17.62 3.20
N ALA A 35 23.04 -16.67 4.13
CA ALA A 35 23.08 -16.94 5.58
C ALA A 35 21.72 -16.81 6.29
N MET A 36 20.66 -16.39 5.60
CA MET A 36 19.32 -16.19 6.19
C MET A 36 18.26 -17.19 5.71
N PHE A 37 18.69 -18.28 5.04
CA PHE A 37 17.81 -19.37 4.61
C PHE A 37 18.19 -20.75 5.20
N VAL A 38 19.11 -20.79 6.16
CA VAL A 38 19.53 -22.03 6.85
C VAL A 38 19.10 -22.06 8.33
N VAL A 39 18.62 -20.95 8.89
CA VAL A 39 18.17 -20.91 10.31
C VAL A 39 16.68 -21.21 10.48
N CYS A 40 15.86 -21.18 9.43
CA CYS A 40 14.42 -21.45 9.53
C CYS A 40 14.00 -22.92 9.30
N ALA A 41 14.93 -23.84 9.00
CA ALA A 41 14.61 -25.26 8.82
C ALA A 41 14.88 -26.13 10.07
N ALA A 42 15.48 -25.58 11.12
CA ALA A 42 15.82 -26.33 12.33
C ALA A 42 14.90 -26.06 13.54
N ALA A 43 13.91 -25.16 13.42
CA ALA A 43 13.04 -24.78 14.54
C ALA A 43 11.65 -25.46 14.53
N SER A 44 11.34 -26.30 13.53
CA SER A 44 10.03 -27.00 13.44
C SER A 44 10.03 -28.44 13.98
N ALA A 45 11.13 -28.91 14.59
CA ALA A 45 11.24 -30.30 15.03
C ALA A 45 11.75 -30.47 16.47
N GLN A 46 11.23 -29.69 17.42
CA GLN A 46 11.21 -30.12 18.83
C GLN A 46 9.94 -29.59 19.51
N SER A 47 8.81 -30.22 19.23
CA SER A 47 7.74 -30.28 20.21
C SER A 47 8.25 -31.12 21.39
N PRO A 48 8.14 -30.66 22.65
CA PRO A 48 8.44 -31.50 23.80
C PRO A 48 7.40 -32.64 23.84
N GLN A 49 7.75 -33.76 23.24
CA GLN A 49 7.06 -35.04 23.43
C GLN A 49 7.24 -35.42 24.91
N GLY A 50 6.12 -35.52 25.64
CA GLY A 50 6.12 -36.14 26.97
C GLY A 50 5.35 -35.40 28.06
N ALA A 51 4.81 -34.20 27.81
CA ALA A 51 3.79 -33.64 28.71
C ALA A 51 2.40 -34.07 28.20
N PRO A 52 1.58 -34.79 28.99
CA PRO A 52 0.19 -35.03 28.62
C PRO A 52 -0.46 -33.67 28.39
N SER A 53 -1.03 -33.46 27.20
CA SER A 53 -1.75 -32.22 26.89
C SER A 53 -2.85 -32.01 27.93
N MET A 54 -3.23 -30.75 28.19
CA MET A 54 -4.32 -30.45 29.14
C MET A 54 -5.57 -31.26 28.82
N GLU A 55 -5.83 -31.52 27.54
CA GLU A 55 -6.91 -32.36 27.01
C GLU A 55 -6.77 -33.84 27.39
N GLU A 56 -5.57 -34.40 27.36
CA GLU A 56 -5.28 -35.78 27.80
C GLU A 56 -5.58 -35.94 29.30
N ARG A 57 -5.21 -34.95 30.12
CA ARG A 57 -5.52 -34.89 31.57
C ARG A 57 -7.02 -34.76 31.83
N LEU A 58 -7.73 -33.93 31.06
CA LEU A 58 -9.19 -33.78 31.13
C LEU A 58 -9.91 -35.08 30.75
N ARG A 59 -9.44 -35.78 29.72
CA ARG A 59 -9.97 -37.10 29.32
C ARG A 59 -9.75 -38.16 30.41
N THR A 60 -8.59 -38.18 31.05
CA THR A 60 -8.33 -39.11 32.16
C THR A 60 -9.22 -38.80 33.36
N GLN A 61 -9.38 -37.53 33.74
CA GLN A 61 -10.32 -37.12 34.81
C GLN A 61 -11.78 -37.51 34.51
N LEU A 62 -12.23 -37.38 33.26
CA LEU A 62 -13.58 -37.79 32.85
C LEU A 62 -13.78 -39.32 32.93
N ARG A 63 -12.78 -40.12 32.54
CA ARG A 63 -12.84 -41.59 32.69
C ARG A 63 -12.87 -42.00 34.17
N GLN A 64 -12.00 -41.40 34.98
CA GLN A 64 -11.90 -41.69 36.41
C GLN A 64 -13.20 -41.33 37.16
N THR A 65 -13.82 -40.20 36.83
CA THR A 65 -15.12 -39.80 37.41
C THR A 65 -16.27 -40.69 36.97
N THR A 66 -16.25 -41.17 35.72
CA THR A 66 -17.23 -42.15 35.22
C THR A 66 -17.10 -43.48 35.95
N GLU A 67 -15.86 -43.96 36.15
CA GLU A 67 -15.55 -45.16 36.93
C GLU A 67 -15.99 -45.03 38.39
N GLN A 68 -15.73 -43.88 39.03
CA GLN A 68 -16.20 -43.59 40.39
C GLN A 68 -17.74 -43.61 40.51
N LEU A 69 -18.45 -43.05 39.52
CA LEU A 69 -19.92 -43.09 39.48
C LEU A 69 -20.45 -44.53 39.30
N GLN A 70 -19.76 -45.34 38.50
CA GLN A 70 -20.14 -46.73 38.28
C GLN A 70 -19.84 -47.61 39.50
N GLN A 71 -18.71 -47.39 40.18
CA GLN A 71 -18.40 -48.02 41.47
C GLN A 71 -19.42 -47.64 42.56
N ALA A 72 -19.74 -46.36 42.72
CA ALA A 72 -20.74 -45.92 43.69
C ALA A 72 -22.14 -46.49 43.42
N ARG A 73 -22.53 -46.62 42.13
CA ARG A 73 -23.77 -47.31 41.75
C ARG A 73 -23.76 -48.79 42.10
N ASN A 74 -22.63 -49.47 41.89
CA ASN A 74 -22.47 -50.88 42.25
C ASN A 74 -22.49 -51.08 43.77
N GLU A 75 -21.87 -50.19 44.54
CA GLU A 75 -21.94 -50.19 46.00
C GLU A 75 -23.36 -49.96 46.51
N LEU A 76 -24.10 -49.01 45.93
CA LEU A 76 -25.53 -48.80 46.25
C LEU A 76 -26.39 -50.01 45.88
N ALA A 77 -26.09 -50.69 44.76
CA ALA A 77 -26.76 -51.92 44.37
C ALA A 77 -26.43 -53.09 45.31
N ALA A 78 -25.17 -53.21 45.76
CA ALA A 78 -24.73 -54.20 46.73
C ALA A 78 -25.34 -53.97 48.11
N LEU A 79 -25.44 -52.71 48.55
CA LEU A 79 -26.12 -52.31 49.78
C LEU A 79 -27.63 -52.52 49.70
N LYS A 80 -28.27 -52.26 48.56
CA LYS A 80 -29.70 -52.58 48.35
C LYS A 80 -29.96 -54.07 48.26
N ALA A 81 -29.06 -54.84 47.65
CA ALA A 81 -29.16 -56.30 47.58
C ALA A 81 -28.90 -56.95 48.95
N GLY A 82 -27.97 -56.41 49.75
CA GLY A 82 -27.77 -56.78 51.15
C GLY A 82 -28.85 -56.23 52.10
N GLY A 83 -29.57 -55.20 51.68
CA GLY A 83 -30.60 -54.47 52.44
C GLY A 83 -31.95 -55.17 52.58
N ALA A 84 -32.11 -56.40 52.08
CA ALA A 84 -33.18 -57.31 52.51
C ALA A 84 -32.76 -58.21 53.69
N SER A 85 -31.53 -58.05 54.22
CA SER A 85 -31.06 -58.69 55.45
C SER A 85 -30.50 -57.66 56.42
N ALA A 86 -31.33 -56.68 56.80
CA ALA A 86 -31.06 -55.76 57.91
C ALA A 86 -31.45 -56.38 59.27
N ALA A 87 -31.07 -57.64 59.50
CA ALA A 87 -31.24 -58.30 60.79
C ALA A 87 -30.08 -59.27 61.08
N ALA A 88 -28.87 -58.72 61.21
CA ALA A 88 -27.83 -59.30 62.06
C ALA A 88 -26.91 -58.19 62.60
N PRO A 89 -26.49 -58.24 63.87
CA PRO A 89 -26.09 -57.07 64.64
C PRO A 89 -24.61 -56.74 64.42
N GLY A 90 -24.34 -55.84 63.48
CA GLY A 90 -23.12 -55.04 63.53
C GLY A 90 -23.32 -53.94 64.57
N LYS A 91 -22.88 -54.16 65.81
CA LYS A 91 -22.65 -53.07 66.76
C LYS A 91 -21.47 -52.23 66.26
N GLU A 92 -21.66 -51.47 65.19
CA GLU A 92 -20.80 -50.31 64.99
C GLU A 92 -21.02 -49.43 66.21
N SER A 93 -20.01 -49.37 67.07
CA SER A 93 -20.05 -48.52 68.26
C SER A 93 -20.45 -47.09 67.85
N PRO A 94 -21.17 -46.33 68.70
CA PRO A 94 -21.49 -44.94 68.42
C PRO A 94 -20.25 -44.10 68.02
N ASP A 95 -19.06 -44.51 68.45
CA ASP A 95 -17.79 -43.90 68.08
C ASP A 95 -17.32 -44.23 66.65
N ALA A 96 -17.68 -45.39 66.10
CA ALA A 96 -17.41 -45.73 64.69
C ALA A 96 -18.27 -44.86 63.74
N LEU A 97 -19.55 -44.70 64.07
CA LEU A 97 -20.48 -43.82 63.32
C LEU A 97 -20.07 -42.35 63.38
N ARG A 98 -19.59 -41.87 64.56
CA ARG A 98 -19.02 -40.52 64.71
C ARG A 98 -17.78 -40.32 63.84
N LYS A 99 -16.86 -41.28 63.82
CA LYS A 99 -15.67 -41.23 62.96
C LYS A 99 -16.04 -41.19 61.48
N GLN A 100 -17.03 -41.96 61.04
CA GLN A 100 -17.52 -41.92 59.65
C GLN A 100 -18.12 -40.55 59.29
N LEU A 101 -18.91 -39.93 60.18
CA LEU A 101 -19.44 -38.58 59.97
C LEU A 101 -18.35 -37.52 59.88
N GLU A 102 -17.31 -37.61 60.71
CA GLU A 102 -16.16 -36.71 60.65
C GLU A 102 -15.36 -36.90 59.36
N GLN A 103 -15.13 -38.14 58.94
CA GLN A 103 -14.49 -38.45 57.66
C GLN A 103 -15.29 -37.92 56.47
N ALA A 104 -16.61 -38.12 56.45
CA ALA A 104 -17.48 -37.60 55.40
C ALA A 104 -17.48 -36.06 55.37
N ARG A 105 -17.47 -35.40 56.54
CA ARG A 105 -17.34 -33.94 56.64
C ARG A 105 -15.99 -33.45 56.10
N GLN A 106 -14.90 -34.12 56.44
CA GLN A 106 -13.57 -33.80 55.94
C GLN A 106 -13.48 -33.99 54.42
N GLN A 107 -14.03 -35.07 53.88
CA GLN A 107 -14.09 -35.33 52.43
C GLN A 107 -14.91 -34.25 51.69
N LEU A 108 -16.06 -33.85 52.24
CA LEU A 108 -16.90 -32.83 51.63
C LEU A 108 -16.24 -31.43 51.67
N ALA A 109 -15.51 -31.12 52.75
CA ALA A 109 -14.68 -29.92 52.83
C ALA A 109 -13.53 -29.95 51.81
N ALA A 110 -12.84 -31.08 51.67
CA ALA A 110 -11.77 -31.26 50.67
C ALA A 110 -12.29 -31.16 49.24
N GLN A 111 -13.46 -31.74 48.94
CA GLN A 111 -14.11 -31.62 47.63
C GLN A 111 -14.47 -30.17 47.32
N ARG A 112 -15.08 -29.45 48.27
CA ARG A 112 -15.39 -28.02 48.08
C ARG A 112 -14.13 -27.20 47.79
N GLN A 113 -13.07 -27.40 48.55
CA GLN A 113 -11.81 -26.71 48.34
C GLN A 113 -11.18 -27.05 46.98
N SER A 114 -11.28 -28.30 46.52
CA SER A 114 -10.81 -28.70 45.18
C SER A 114 -11.65 -28.08 44.06
N GLY A 115 -12.98 -28.04 44.21
CA GLY A 115 -13.89 -27.43 43.25
C GLY A 115 -13.68 -25.92 43.13
N GLU A 116 -13.41 -25.25 44.25
CA GLU A 116 -13.11 -23.83 44.27
C GLU A 116 -11.77 -23.51 43.62
N ARG A 117 -10.73 -24.34 43.84
CA ARG A 117 -9.44 -24.24 43.13
C ARG A 117 -9.61 -24.43 41.61
N LEU A 118 -10.31 -25.49 41.20
CA LEU A 118 -10.61 -25.76 39.79
C LEU A 118 -11.39 -24.60 39.14
N ALA A 119 -12.35 -24.01 39.85
CA ALA A 119 -13.10 -22.85 39.37
C ALA A 119 -12.21 -21.61 39.25
N GLN A 120 -11.27 -21.39 40.17
CA GLN A 120 -10.28 -20.31 40.08
C GLN A 120 -9.34 -20.52 38.89
N ASP A 121 -8.80 -21.72 38.71
CA ASP A 121 -7.92 -22.08 37.59
C ASP A 121 -8.64 -21.96 36.24
N ALA A 122 -9.91 -22.37 36.17
CA ALA A 122 -10.73 -22.21 34.97
C ALA A 122 -10.99 -20.74 34.65
N ARG A 123 -11.20 -19.87 35.66
CA ARG A 123 -11.36 -18.43 35.45
C ARG A 123 -10.04 -17.78 35.02
N ALA A 124 -8.93 -18.16 35.64
CA ALA A 124 -7.60 -17.67 35.29
C ALA A 124 -7.25 -18.04 33.83
N SER A 125 -7.38 -19.31 33.45
CA SER A 125 -7.14 -19.76 32.08
C SER A 125 -8.07 -19.10 31.05
N GLN A 126 -9.35 -18.92 31.36
CA GLN A 126 -10.25 -18.15 30.48
C GLN A 126 -9.81 -16.70 30.30
N SER A 127 -9.31 -16.06 31.35
CA SER A 127 -8.80 -14.68 31.26
C SER A 127 -7.52 -14.60 30.43
N GLU A 128 -6.64 -15.59 30.53
CA GLU A 128 -5.42 -15.67 29.72
C GLU A 128 -5.74 -15.89 28.24
N VAL A 129 -6.66 -16.80 27.93
CA VAL A 129 -7.10 -17.06 26.55
C VAL A 129 -7.71 -15.80 25.94
N LYS A 130 -8.54 -15.06 26.69
CA LYS A 130 -9.07 -13.77 26.25
C LYS A 130 -7.97 -12.75 26.00
N ALA A 131 -7.02 -12.61 26.93
CA ALA A 131 -5.91 -11.68 26.77
C ALA A 131 -5.02 -12.02 25.56
N VAL A 132 -4.81 -13.30 25.26
CA VAL A 132 -4.08 -13.75 24.07
C VAL A 132 -4.87 -13.46 22.80
N ALA A 133 -6.19 -13.72 22.80
CA ALA A 133 -7.06 -13.40 21.68
C ALA A 133 -7.11 -11.90 21.39
N ASP A 134 -7.20 -11.06 22.42
CA ASP A 134 -7.20 -9.60 22.30
C ASP A 134 -5.86 -9.09 21.74
N LYS A 135 -4.73 -9.63 22.21
CA LYS A 135 -3.40 -9.33 21.66
C LYS A 135 -3.27 -9.75 20.20
N ALA A 136 -3.75 -10.94 19.85
CA ALA A 136 -3.73 -11.42 18.47
C ALA A 136 -4.59 -10.53 17.55
N ASN A 137 -5.78 -10.15 18.00
CA ASN A 137 -6.65 -9.23 17.28
C ASN A 137 -6.01 -7.84 17.11
N ALA A 138 -5.35 -7.33 18.14
CA ALA A 138 -4.60 -6.07 18.06
C ALA A 138 -3.46 -6.16 17.03
N GLN A 139 -2.71 -7.26 16.99
CA GLN A 139 -1.67 -7.48 15.99
C GLN A 139 -2.24 -7.57 14.58
N ILE A 140 -3.34 -8.31 14.38
CA ILE A 140 -4.02 -8.39 13.08
C ILE A 140 -4.48 -7.01 12.62
N ALA A 141 -5.05 -6.20 13.53
CA ALA A 141 -5.44 -4.83 13.22
C ALA A 141 -4.23 -3.96 12.84
N GLN A 142 -3.12 -4.08 13.55
CA GLN A 142 -1.87 -3.38 13.22
C GLN A 142 -1.34 -3.77 11.83
N TYR A 143 -1.31 -5.07 11.51
CA TYR A 143 -0.90 -5.52 10.18
C TYR A 143 -1.83 -5.00 9.09
N ARG A 144 -3.15 -5.07 9.28
CA ARG A 144 -4.13 -4.52 8.33
C ARG A 144 -3.92 -3.02 8.10
N ASN A 145 -3.77 -2.24 9.16
CA ASN A 145 -3.50 -0.82 9.06
C ASN A 145 -2.19 -0.54 8.32
N ALA A 146 -1.14 -1.31 8.58
CA ALA A 146 0.13 -1.19 7.86
C ALA A 146 -0.02 -1.53 6.36
N TYR A 147 -0.78 -2.57 6.02
CA TYR A 147 -1.08 -2.91 4.63
C TYR A 147 -1.88 -1.82 3.91
N ASP A 148 -2.91 -1.28 4.56
CA ASP A 148 -3.72 -0.19 4.01
C ASP A 148 -2.89 1.07 3.80
N GLU A 149 -1.99 1.37 4.74
CA GLU A 149 -1.06 2.50 4.63
C GLU A 149 -0.06 2.30 3.49
N LEU A 150 0.50 1.10 3.33
CA LEU A 150 1.36 0.77 2.18
C LEU A 150 0.60 0.91 0.86
N LEU A 151 -0.66 0.46 0.80
CA LEU A 151 -1.48 0.58 -0.39
C LEU A 151 -1.79 2.04 -0.71
N ARG A 152 -2.04 2.86 0.32
CA ARG A 152 -2.24 4.30 0.19
C ARG A 152 -0.98 4.97 -0.35
N LEU A 153 0.19 4.65 0.19
CA LEU A 153 1.48 5.18 -0.27
C LEU A 153 1.78 4.76 -1.70
N ALA A 154 1.51 3.51 -2.08
CA ALA A 154 1.68 3.03 -3.45
C ALA A 154 0.81 3.82 -4.44
N ARG A 155 -0.48 4.02 -4.12
CA ARG A 155 -1.39 4.84 -4.94
C ARG A 155 -0.94 6.29 -5.04
N GLN A 156 -0.42 6.86 -3.96
CA GLN A 156 0.13 8.21 -3.97
C GLN A 156 1.38 8.32 -4.84
N ALA A 157 2.28 7.34 -4.75
CA ALA A 157 3.46 7.29 -5.61
C ALA A 157 3.08 7.16 -7.09
N ASP A 158 2.11 6.32 -7.43
CA ASP A 158 1.62 6.19 -8.81
C ASP A 158 0.95 7.47 -9.31
N ALA A 159 0.17 8.15 -8.47
CA ALA A 159 -0.42 9.45 -8.82
C ALA A 159 0.66 10.52 -9.06
N GLN A 160 1.68 10.58 -8.21
CA GLN A 160 2.82 11.48 -8.39
C GLN A 160 3.61 11.18 -9.67
N ARG A 161 3.84 9.89 -9.97
CA ARG A 161 4.52 9.49 -11.21
C ARG A 161 3.72 9.89 -12.45
N LYS A 162 2.40 9.72 -12.44
CA LYS A 162 1.52 10.17 -13.54
C LYS A 162 1.57 11.69 -13.69
N HIS A 163 1.42 12.42 -12.59
CA HIS A 163 1.50 13.88 -12.60
C HIS A 163 2.81 14.39 -13.19
N LEU A 164 3.95 13.86 -12.73
CA LEU A 164 5.27 14.22 -13.26
C LEU A 164 5.41 13.81 -14.74
N ALA A 165 4.86 12.67 -15.15
CA ALA A 165 4.85 12.26 -16.55
C ALA A 165 4.05 13.25 -17.42
N ASP A 166 2.89 13.70 -16.94
CA ASP A 166 2.05 14.67 -17.65
C ASP A 166 2.73 16.05 -17.73
N GLU A 167 3.35 16.51 -16.65
CA GLU A 167 4.13 17.76 -16.63
C GLU A 167 5.32 17.70 -17.60
N THR A 168 6.08 16.60 -17.60
CA THR A 168 7.20 16.45 -18.53
C THR A 168 6.74 16.36 -19.98
N ALA A 169 5.60 15.73 -20.25
CA ALA A 169 4.99 15.71 -21.58
C ALA A 169 4.56 17.12 -22.02
N ALA A 170 3.90 17.88 -21.15
CA ALA A 170 3.51 19.27 -21.39
C ALA A 170 4.73 20.16 -21.69
N GLN A 171 5.79 20.04 -20.88
CA GLN A 171 7.05 20.77 -21.09
C GLN A 171 7.71 20.42 -22.43
N ARG A 172 7.72 19.14 -22.82
CA ARG A 172 8.26 18.72 -24.12
C ARG A 172 7.50 19.34 -25.28
N VAL A 173 6.17 19.41 -25.19
CA VAL A 173 5.33 20.07 -26.20
C VAL A 173 5.64 21.56 -26.27
N ALA A 174 5.71 22.24 -25.12
CA ALA A 174 6.07 23.66 -25.07
C ALA A 174 7.45 23.92 -25.70
N LEU A 175 8.45 23.10 -25.38
CA LEU A 175 9.79 23.20 -25.96
C LEU A 175 9.81 22.96 -27.47
N ALA A 176 9.02 22.01 -27.97
CA ALA A 176 8.89 21.79 -29.41
C ALA A 176 8.27 23.01 -30.11
N MET A 177 7.19 23.57 -29.56
CA MET A 177 6.57 24.79 -30.09
C MET A 177 7.52 26.00 -30.06
N CYS A 178 8.31 26.16 -28.99
CA CYS A 178 9.34 27.20 -28.91
C CYS A 178 10.39 27.04 -30.01
N LYS A 179 10.86 25.81 -30.26
CA LYS A 179 11.85 25.53 -31.31
C LYS A 179 11.28 25.85 -32.70
N ASP A 180 10.08 25.37 -33.01
CA ASP A 180 9.43 25.63 -34.30
C ASP A 180 9.25 27.14 -34.54
N LYS A 181 8.82 27.88 -33.52
CA LYS A 181 8.67 29.35 -33.60
C LYS A 181 10.01 30.06 -33.75
N ASN A 182 11.04 29.60 -33.05
CA ASN A 182 12.39 30.14 -33.16
C ASN A 182 12.98 29.93 -34.56
N GLU A 183 12.84 28.73 -35.13
CA GLU A 183 13.25 28.43 -36.51
C GLU A 183 12.52 29.33 -37.52
N ARG A 184 11.21 29.53 -37.36
CA ARG A 184 10.44 30.46 -38.20
C ARG A 184 10.95 31.90 -38.09
N LEU A 185 11.22 32.38 -36.87
CA LEU A 185 11.76 33.73 -36.68
C LEU A 185 13.15 33.88 -37.33
N TYR A 186 14.00 32.86 -37.25
CA TYR A 186 15.29 32.86 -37.94
C TYR A 186 15.13 32.87 -39.47
N ALA A 187 14.23 32.05 -40.01
CA ALA A 187 13.95 32.03 -41.45
C ALA A 187 13.44 33.38 -41.95
N VAL A 188 12.51 34.02 -41.22
CA VAL A 188 12.01 35.36 -41.55
C VAL A 188 13.13 36.40 -41.45
N GLY A 189 14.01 36.29 -40.45
CA GLY A 189 15.20 37.14 -40.34
C GLY A 189 16.14 37.02 -41.54
N GLN A 190 16.35 35.79 -42.05
CA GLN A 190 17.11 35.55 -43.28
C GLN A 190 16.41 36.10 -44.51
N GLU A 191 15.09 35.92 -44.64
CA GLU A 191 14.30 36.50 -45.75
C GLU A 191 14.45 38.03 -45.80
N ILE A 192 14.42 38.70 -44.65
CA ILE A 192 14.63 40.16 -44.55
C ILE A 192 16.05 40.54 -44.99
N LEU A 193 17.08 39.80 -44.57
CA LEU A 193 18.47 40.04 -44.99
C LEU A 193 18.64 39.86 -46.50
N THR A 194 18.14 38.77 -47.07
CA THR A 194 18.19 38.49 -48.51
C THR A 194 17.38 39.51 -49.32
N ALA A 195 16.23 39.97 -48.81
CA ALA A 195 15.46 41.05 -49.43
C ALA A 195 16.27 42.36 -49.47
N TYR A 196 17.07 42.64 -48.44
CA TYR A 196 17.95 43.81 -48.43
C TYR A 196 19.11 43.67 -49.42
N GLU A 197 19.76 42.50 -49.48
CA GLU A 197 20.86 42.20 -50.43
C GLU A 197 20.41 42.30 -51.89
N THR A 198 19.21 41.83 -52.20
CA THR A 198 18.65 41.87 -53.57
C THR A 198 18.11 43.25 -53.97
N MET A 199 17.90 44.16 -53.02
CA MET A 199 17.40 45.53 -53.26
C MET A 199 18.49 46.59 -53.52
N ASP A 200 19.78 46.25 -53.40
CA ASP A 200 20.81 47.25 -53.04
C ASP A 200 21.37 48.16 -54.15
N VAL A 201 21.07 47.98 -55.45
CA VAL A 201 21.75 48.84 -56.46
C VAL A 201 20.82 49.47 -57.49
N ALA A 202 19.86 48.71 -58.04
CA ALA A 202 18.94 49.24 -59.04
C ALA A 202 17.81 50.09 -58.41
N THR A 203 17.36 49.72 -57.22
CA THR A 203 16.18 50.32 -56.54
C THR A 203 16.50 51.66 -55.88
N VAL A 204 17.71 51.83 -55.33
CA VAL A 204 18.16 53.11 -54.74
C VAL A 204 18.33 54.20 -55.81
N VAL A 205 18.79 53.82 -57.02
CA VAL A 205 18.89 54.73 -58.18
C VAL A 205 17.50 55.14 -58.69
N ALA A 206 16.54 54.22 -58.73
CA ALA A 206 15.15 54.52 -59.10
C ALA A 206 14.39 55.33 -58.03
N ALA A 207 14.68 55.11 -56.74
CA ALA A 207 14.03 55.80 -55.61
C ALA A 207 14.41 57.28 -55.47
N ARG A 208 15.51 57.73 -56.10
CA ARG A 208 15.88 59.16 -56.18
C ARG A 208 15.02 59.96 -57.16
N GLN A 209 14.14 59.32 -57.94
CA GLN A 209 13.23 60.04 -58.83
C GLN A 209 11.95 60.48 -58.08
N PRO A 210 11.52 61.75 -58.22
CA PRO A 210 10.46 62.36 -57.40
C PRO A 210 9.03 61.80 -57.62
N PHE A 211 8.85 60.81 -58.51
CA PHE A 211 7.55 60.19 -58.83
C PHE A 211 7.37 58.74 -58.33
N ALA A 212 8.27 58.24 -57.47
CA ALA A 212 8.24 56.85 -57.01
C ALA A 212 7.20 56.57 -55.88
N SER A 213 5.98 57.09 -55.99
CA SER A 213 4.88 56.81 -55.05
C SER A 213 4.57 55.32 -54.95
N GLN A 214 4.65 54.59 -56.06
CA GLN A 214 4.50 53.13 -56.10
C GLN A 214 5.61 52.39 -55.33
N ALA A 215 6.85 52.91 -55.33
CA ALA A 215 7.93 52.31 -54.56
C ALA A 215 7.69 52.47 -53.06
N ARG A 216 7.23 53.65 -52.61
CA ARG A 216 6.86 53.89 -51.20
C ARG A 216 5.77 52.94 -50.71
N VAL A 217 4.70 52.73 -51.49
CA VAL A 217 3.63 51.78 -51.13
C VAL A 217 4.15 50.35 -51.07
N LYS A 218 5.04 49.94 -51.99
CA LYS A 218 5.67 48.61 -51.94
C LYS A 218 6.52 48.41 -50.68
N TYR A 219 7.27 49.43 -50.24
CA TYR A 219 8.03 49.34 -48.98
C TYR A 219 7.12 49.22 -47.76
N GLU A 220 6.03 49.97 -47.72
CA GLU A 220 5.02 49.86 -46.65
C GLU A 220 4.41 48.45 -46.62
N GLN A 221 4.09 47.89 -47.79
CA GLN A 221 3.52 46.55 -47.89
C GLN A 221 4.51 45.45 -47.48
N ILE A 222 5.79 45.59 -47.82
CA ILE A 222 6.85 44.67 -47.40
C ILE A 222 7.07 44.77 -45.88
N ALA A 223 7.08 45.99 -45.33
CA ALA A 223 7.18 46.20 -43.89
C ALA A 223 6.01 45.58 -43.12
N GLN A 224 4.78 45.70 -43.64
CA GLN A 224 3.59 45.06 -43.07
C GLN A 224 3.70 43.53 -43.13
N GLN A 225 4.04 42.96 -44.29
CA GLN A 225 4.15 41.50 -44.45
C GLN A 225 5.20 40.87 -43.52
N TYR A 226 6.35 41.52 -43.34
CA TYR A 226 7.35 41.03 -42.38
C TYR A 226 6.94 41.29 -40.93
N GLY A 227 6.22 42.38 -40.65
CA GLY A 227 5.61 42.65 -39.36
C GLY A 227 4.64 41.54 -38.94
N ASP A 228 3.77 41.12 -39.86
CA ASP A 228 2.81 40.03 -39.64
C ASP A 228 3.52 38.70 -39.38
N LYS A 229 4.54 38.35 -40.19
CA LYS A 229 5.34 37.13 -40.00
C LYS A 229 6.10 37.10 -38.66
N LEU A 230 6.66 38.24 -38.22
CA LEU A 230 7.31 38.34 -36.91
C LEU A 230 6.29 38.19 -35.77
N TYR A 231 5.09 38.75 -35.94
CA TYR A 231 4.03 38.68 -34.95
C TYR A 231 3.50 37.24 -34.79
N GLU A 232 3.28 36.53 -35.91
CA GLU A 232 2.88 35.12 -35.93
C GLU A 232 3.97 34.18 -35.36
N GLY A 233 5.24 34.51 -35.59
CA GLY A 233 6.39 33.77 -35.07
C GLY A 233 6.65 33.95 -33.58
N LYS A 234 6.03 34.95 -32.92
CA LYS A 234 6.24 35.21 -31.49
C LYS A 234 5.68 34.08 -30.63
N PHE A 235 6.46 33.62 -29.66
CA PHE A 235 5.97 32.64 -28.69
C PHE A 235 4.91 33.27 -27.77
N ASP A 236 3.80 32.54 -27.60
CA ASP A 236 2.68 32.94 -26.75
C ASP A 236 2.36 31.75 -25.83
N GLU A 237 2.51 31.97 -24.53
CA GLU A 237 2.28 30.98 -23.47
C GLU A 237 0.82 30.54 -23.43
N GLN A 238 -0.14 31.41 -23.77
CA GLN A 238 -1.56 31.07 -23.77
C GLN A 238 -1.91 30.13 -24.94
N GLN A 239 -1.31 30.36 -26.11
CA GLN A 239 -1.45 29.44 -27.25
C GLN A 239 -0.78 28.10 -26.99
N ALA A 240 0.38 28.09 -26.31
CA ALA A 240 1.05 26.86 -25.91
C ALA A 240 0.21 26.07 -24.88
N ALA A 241 -0.36 26.74 -23.88
CA ALA A 241 -1.25 26.12 -22.91
C ALA A 241 -2.51 25.54 -23.56
N ALA A 242 -3.12 26.26 -24.51
CA ALA A 242 -4.27 25.76 -25.27
C ALA A 242 -3.93 24.55 -26.16
N ALA A 243 -2.75 24.53 -26.79
CA ALA A 243 -2.29 23.40 -27.60
C ALA A 243 -2.02 22.15 -26.74
N ILE A 244 -1.48 22.31 -25.54
CA ILE A 244 -1.28 21.22 -24.56
C ILE A 244 -2.64 20.69 -24.07
N ALA A 245 -3.59 21.58 -23.75
CA ALA A 245 -4.94 21.21 -23.32
C ALA A 245 -5.75 20.46 -24.39
N ASN A 246 -5.66 20.88 -25.66
CA ASN A 246 -6.32 20.16 -26.75
C ASN A 246 -5.69 18.78 -27.00
N ARG A 247 -4.39 18.64 -26.78
CA ARG A 247 -3.68 17.36 -26.98
C ARG A 247 -3.94 16.37 -25.83
N SER A 248 -4.09 16.85 -24.60
CA SER A 248 -4.54 16.02 -23.47
C SER A 248 -6.00 15.58 -23.63
N ALA A 249 -6.88 16.44 -24.17
CA ALA A 249 -8.25 16.07 -24.51
C ALA A 249 -8.34 15.02 -25.64
N ALA A 250 -7.46 15.10 -26.65
CA ALA A 250 -7.41 14.12 -27.74
C ALA A 250 -6.90 12.74 -27.29
N ALA A 251 -6.02 12.68 -26.28
CA ALA A 251 -5.53 11.42 -25.70
C ALA A 251 -6.57 10.68 -24.83
N LEU A 252 -7.67 11.35 -24.47
CA LEU A 252 -8.78 10.80 -23.68
C LEU A 252 -9.90 10.17 -24.53
N VAL A 253 -9.79 10.20 -25.87
CA VAL A 253 -10.67 9.42 -26.75
C VAL A 253 -10.11 7.99 -26.79
N PRO A 254 -10.73 7.00 -26.14
CA PRO A 254 -10.30 5.62 -26.30
C PRO A 254 -10.60 5.24 -27.74
N ASP A 255 -9.55 4.81 -28.44
CA ASP A 255 -9.62 4.14 -29.73
C ASP A 255 -10.72 3.08 -29.67
N ALA A 256 -11.76 3.27 -30.47
CA ALA A 256 -12.80 2.29 -30.64
C ALA A 256 -12.13 1.06 -31.25
N ALA A 257 -12.00 0.01 -30.43
CA ALA A 257 -11.34 -1.24 -30.77
C ALA A 257 -11.73 -1.72 -32.19
N PRO A 258 -10.76 -2.14 -33.03
CA PRO A 258 -11.09 -2.78 -34.29
C PRO A 258 -11.82 -4.08 -33.99
N THR A 259 -13.04 -4.18 -34.50
CA THR A 259 -13.92 -5.35 -34.43
C THR A 259 -13.16 -6.59 -34.89
N ALA A 260 -13.22 -7.62 -34.03
CA ALA A 260 -12.61 -8.92 -34.22
C ALA A 260 -12.95 -9.53 -35.60
N ALA A 261 -11.90 -9.91 -36.33
CA ALA A 261 -12.01 -10.79 -37.49
C ALA A 261 -12.60 -12.15 -37.06
N PRO A 262 -13.49 -12.77 -37.87
CA PRO A 262 -14.03 -14.08 -37.55
C PRO A 262 -12.95 -15.15 -37.75
N THR A 263 -12.62 -15.85 -36.67
CA THR A 263 -11.85 -17.10 -36.67
C THR A 263 -12.55 -18.14 -37.55
N ALA A 264 -11.97 -18.44 -38.70
CA ALA A 264 -12.29 -19.62 -39.48
C ALA A 264 -11.75 -20.86 -38.75
N ALA A 265 -12.66 -21.76 -38.37
CA ALA A 265 -12.35 -23.06 -37.80
C ALA A 265 -11.68 -23.98 -38.85
N PRO A 266 -10.73 -24.84 -38.48
CA PRO A 266 -10.23 -25.88 -39.38
C PRO A 266 -11.17 -27.09 -39.31
N THR A 267 -11.83 -27.42 -40.42
CA THR A 267 -12.51 -28.70 -40.59
C THR A 267 -11.47 -29.80 -40.85
N ALA A 268 -11.25 -30.65 -39.86
CA ALA A 268 -10.69 -31.97 -40.04
C ALA A 268 -11.81 -32.92 -40.52
N GLY A 269 -11.60 -33.66 -41.62
CA GLY A 269 -12.53 -34.71 -42.04
C GLY A 269 -12.41 -35.22 -43.47
N ALA A 270 -11.51 -36.19 -43.66
CA ALA A 270 -11.71 -37.47 -44.38
C ALA A 270 -12.06 -37.53 -45.89
N ALA A 271 -11.37 -38.50 -46.53
CA ALA A 271 -11.70 -39.25 -47.75
C ALA A 271 -11.67 -38.45 -49.07
N ARG A 272 -10.83 -38.81 -50.05
CA ARG A 272 -10.75 -40.11 -50.71
C ARG A 272 -9.47 -40.23 -51.52
#